data_AF-A0A2W4LLR0-F1
#
_entry.id   AF-A0A2W4LLR0-F1
#
_cell.length_a   1.000
_cell.length_b   1.000
_cell.length_c   1.000
_cell.angle_alpha   90.00
_cell.angle_beta   90.00
_cell.angle_gamma   90.00
#
_symmetry.space_group_name_H-M   'P 1'
#
loop_
_entity.id
_entity.type
_entity.pdbx_description
1 polymer ?
#
loop_
_entity_poly.entity_id
_entity_poly.type
_entity_poly.pdbx_seq_one_letter_code
_entity_poly.pdbx_strand_id
1 'polypeptide(L)'
;MQDGAVLCSFTGEDRSDGPGQYGGAAIPVADSLGIRLELALDDIDDVEVFYVDAYAESKRVARWKWEPGARRPRSNPATFVLRKGRKGLNFVPLHVDDLSSADTYEVFARIKPGSSVQFRITRAAVLTNAVR
;
A
#
# COMPACT_ATOMS: atom_id res chain seq x y z
N MET A 1 -17.01 1.92 -10.67
CA MET A 1 -15.85 2.58 -10.02
C MET A 1 -16.42 3.39 -8.88
N GLN A 2 -16.07 3.07 -7.63
CA GLN A 2 -16.37 3.98 -6.53
C GLN A 2 -15.48 5.22 -6.71
N ASP A 3 -16.08 6.33 -7.15
CA ASP A 3 -15.48 7.66 -7.04
C ASP A 3 -15.51 8.05 -5.57
N GLY A 4 -14.47 7.65 -4.83
CA GLY A 4 -14.29 8.00 -3.45
C GLY A 4 -12.84 7.75 -3.06
N ALA A 5 -12.11 8.81 -2.73
CA ALA A 5 -10.81 8.64 -2.10
C ALA A 5 -11.01 7.95 -0.74
N VAL A 6 -10.25 6.89 -0.48
CA VAL A 6 -10.29 6.21 0.83
C VAL A 6 -9.34 6.94 1.76
N LEU A 7 -9.89 7.57 2.81
CA LEU A 7 -9.11 8.20 3.87
C LEU A 7 -8.65 7.14 4.87
N CYS A 8 -7.33 7.04 5.03
CA CYS A 8 -6.70 6.26 6.08
C CYS A 8 -6.15 7.25 7.12
N SER A 9 -6.85 7.36 8.24
CA SER A 9 -6.44 8.17 9.40
C SER A 9 -6.48 7.29 10.63
N PHE A 10 -5.35 7.18 11.33
CA PHE A 10 -5.27 6.41 12.56
C PHE A 10 -4.18 6.96 13.47
N THR A 11 -4.39 6.77 14.77
CA THR A 11 -3.48 7.18 15.83
C THR A 11 -2.96 5.95 16.52
N GLY A 12 -1.65 5.89 16.69
CA GLY A 12 -1.01 4.84 17.43
C GLY A 12 -1.18 5.04 18.93
N GLU A 13 -1.53 3.99 19.67
CA GLU A 13 -1.45 4.01 21.13
C GLU A 13 -0.02 4.34 21.60
N ASP A 14 0.09 5.09 22.70
CA ASP A 14 1.37 5.43 23.32
C ASP A 14 1.85 4.27 24.22
N ARG A 15 2.27 3.17 23.59
CA ARG A 15 2.86 2.00 24.25
C ARG A 15 4.16 1.64 23.57
N SER A 16 5.27 1.89 24.26
CA SER A 16 6.64 1.68 23.75
C SER A 16 7.09 0.21 23.73
N ASP A 17 6.33 -0.69 24.38
CA ASP A 17 6.65 -2.11 24.56
C ASP A 17 5.84 -3.06 23.66
N GLY A 18 5.02 -2.52 22.76
CA GLY A 18 4.19 -3.29 21.83
C GLY A 18 4.78 -3.48 20.43
N PRO A 19 4.25 -4.44 19.64
CA PRO A 19 4.53 -4.47 18.21
C PRO A 19 4.11 -3.15 17.57
N GLY A 20 4.88 -2.67 16.57
CA GLY A 20 4.54 -1.45 15.83
C GLY A 20 3.11 -1.49 15.30
N GLN A 21 2.44 -0.35 15.29
CA GLN A 21 1.00 -0.29 15.03
C GLN A 21 0.72 -0.06 13.55
N TYR A 22 -0.33 -0.70 13.05
CA TYR A 22 -0.67 -0.72 11.64
C TYR A 22 -2.05 -0.13 11.38
N GLY A 23 -2.20 0.55 10.26
CA GLY A 23 -3.49 1.02 9.76
C GLY A 23 -3.45 1.21 8.25
N GLY A 24 -4.61 1.05 7.61
CA GLY A 24 -4.69 1.05 6.16
C GLY A 24 -6.06 0.67 5.62
N ALA A 25 -6.09 0.24 4.36
CA ALA A 25 -7.29 -0.19 3.68
C ALA A 25 -7.03 -1.43 2.82
N ALA A 26 -8.07 -2.28 2.73
CA ALA A 26 -8.12 -3.40 1.81
C ALA A 26 -8.88 -3.00 0.54
N ILE A 27 -8.39 -3.46 -0.61
CA ILE A 27 -8.94 -3.22 -1.94
C ILE A 27 -9.26 -4.58 -2.55
N PRO A 28 -10.54 -4.94 -2.71
CA PRO A 28 -10.92 -6.16 -3.39
C PRO A 28 -10.61 -6.06 -4.89
N VAL A 29 -10.10 -7.16 -5.46
CA VAL A 29 -9.66 -7.26 -6.86
C VAL A 29 -10.02 -8.63 -7.44
N ALA A 30 -9.92 -8.77 -8.76
CA ALA A 30 -9.96 -10.05 -9.45
C ALA A 30 -9.03 -9.98 -10.67
N ASP A 31 -8.53 -11.14 -11.11
CA ASP A 31 -7.70 -11.31 -12.32
C ASP A 31 -6.52 -10.31 -12.41
N SER A 32 -5.81 -10.13 -11.30
CA SER A 32 -4.78 -9.09 -11.19
C SER A 32 -3.43 -9.51 -11.80
N LEU A 33 -2.82 -8.61 -12.57
CA LEU A 33 -1.39 -8.67 -12.92
C LEU A 33 -0.55 -7.71 -12.08
N GLY A 34 -1.17 -7.04 -11.12
CA GLY A 34 -0.62 -5.94 -10.36
C GLY A 34 -1.67 -4.86 -10.07
N ILE A 35 -1.23 -3.80 -9.39
CA ILE A 35 -2.07 -2.66 -9.04
C ILE A 35 -1.35 -1.34 -9.33
N ARG A 36 -2.09 -0.37 -9.85
CA ARG A 36 -1.70 1.04 -9.90
C ARG A 36 -2.41 1.75 -8.75
N LEU A 37 -1.62 2.34 -7.86
CA LEU A 37 -2.08 3.10 -6.70
C LEU A 37 -1.70 4.56 -6.87
N GLU A 38 -2.62 5.46 -6.57
CA GLU A 38 -2.35 6.87 -6.38
C GLU A 38 -2.62 7.21 -4.92
N LEU A 39 -1.60 7.72 -4.23
CA LEU A 39 -1.66 8.06 -2.82
C LEU A 39 -1.47 9.57 -2.63
N ALA A 40 -2.40 10.21 -1.95
CA ALA A 40 -2.15 11.53 -1.36
C ALA A 40 -1.53 11.33 0.04
N LEU A 41 -0.36 11.91 0.24
CA LEU A 41 0.47 11.75 1.43
C LEU A 41 0.30 13.02 2.28
N ASP A 42 -0.73 13.05 3.11
CA ASP A 42 -1.14 14.26 3.83
C ASP A 42 -0.27 14.51 5.06
N ASP A 43 -0.19 13.51 5.95
CA ASP A 43 0.63 13.52 7.16
C ASP A 43 1.26 12.12 7.35
N ILE A 44 2.53 11.99 6.98
CA ILE A 44 3.23 10.70 6.96
C ILE A 44 4.62 10.78 7.62
N ASP A 45 4.89 11.82 8.39
CA ASP A 45 6.22 12.07 8.98
C ASP A 45 6.61 11.00 10.00
N ASP A 46 5.62 10.41 10.66
CA ASP A 46 5.80 9.32 11.62
C ASP A 46 5.50 7.93 11.06
N VAL A 47 5.31 7.80 9.75
CA VAL A 47 5.27 6.49 9.08
C VAL A 47 6.68 5.94 8.98
N GLU A 48 6.91 4.80 9.62
CA GLU A 48 8.17 4.06 9.50
C GLU A 48 8.25 3.31 8.17
N VAL A 49 7.15 2.67 7.79
CA VAL A 49 7.09 1.83 6.59
C VAL A 49 5.66 1.74 6.05
N PHE A 50 5.50 1.88 4.74
CA PHE A 50 4.34 1.42 4.01
C PHE A 50 4.56 0.01 3.48
N TYR A 51 3.52 -0.79 3.56
CA TYR A 51 3.40 -2.07 2.89
C TYR A 51 2.25 -2.03 1.89
N VAL A 52 2.46 -2.75 0.79
CA VAL A 52 1.35 -3.23 -0.03
C VAL A 52 1.47 -4.73 -0.12
N ASP A 53 0.47 -5.44 0.40
CA ASP A 53 0.40 -6.89 0.33
C ASP A 53 -0.70 -7.30 -0.66
N ALA A 54 -0.45 -8.36 -1.42
CA ALA A 54 -1.49 -9.02 -2.20
C ALA A 54 -1.79 -10.39 -1.58
N TYR A 55 -3.06 -10.73 -1.47
CA TYR A 55 -3.53 -11.99 -0.93
C TYR A 55 -4.36 -12.76 -1.95
N ALA A 56 -4.22 -14.08 -1.90
CA ALA A 56 -5.16 -15.04 -2.47
C ALA A 56 -5.80 -15.78 -1.28
N GLU A 57 -7.08 -15.56 -1.07
CA GLU A 57 -7.83 -15.92 0.13
C GLU A 57 -7.17 -15.35 1.41
N SER A 58 -6.45 -16.19 2.16
CA SER A 58 -5.73 -15.81 3.38
C SER A 58 -4.20 -15.84 3.20
N LYS A 59 -3.72 -16.29 2.03
CA LYS A 59 -2.30 -16.46 1.76
C LYS A 59 -1.74 -15.24 1.06
N ARG A 60 -0.73 -14.61 1.67
CA ARG A 60 0.01 -13.54 1.01
C ARG A 60 0.82 -14.09 -0.18
N VAL A 61 0.57 -13.55 -1.36
CA VAL A 61 1.25 -13.91 -2.63
C VAL A 61 2.19 -12.81 -3.11
N ALA A 62 2.10 -11.60 -2.56
CA ALA A 62 3.10 -10.57 -2.79
C ALA A 62 3.21 -9.58 -1.63
N ARG A 63 4.38 -8.94 -1.51
CA ARG A 63 4.63 -7.81 -0.62
C ARG A 63 5.59 -6.82 -1.27
N TRP A 64 5.22 -5.55 -1.24
CA TRP A 64 6.07 -4.41 -1.49
C TRP A 64 6.28 -3.61 -0.20
N LYS A 65 7.48 -3.06 -0.04
CA LYS A 65 7.87 -2.27 1.12
C LYS A 65 8.39 -0.91 0.68
N TRP A 66 7.97 0.15 1.37
CA TRP A 66 8.51 1.49 1.19
C TRP A 66 8.79 2.14 2.55
N GLU A 67 9.99 2.65 2.76
CA GLU A 67 10.37 3.44 3.94
C GLU A 67 10.40 4.93 3.56
N PRO A 68 9.41 5.75 3.98
CA PRO A 68 9.35 7.16 3.60
C PRO A 68 10.55 8.00 4.04
N GLY A 69 11.19 7.63 5.16
CA GLY A 69 12.38 8.28 5.68
C GLY A 69 13.62 8.12 4.78
N ALA A 70 13.71 7.03 4.01
CA ALA A 70 14.80 6.83 3.07
C ALA A 70 14.62 7.64 1.78
N ARG A 71 13.37 7.75 1.30
CA ARG A 71 13.04 8.46 0.07
C ARG A 71 11.56 8.79 -0.01
N ARG A 72 11.24 10.07 -0.27
CA ARG A 72 9.88 10.51 -0.63
C ARG A 72 9.69 10.63 -2.15
N PRO A 73 8.46 10.42 -2.67
CA PRO A 73 8.09 10.77 -4.04
C PRO A 73 8.26 12.27 -4.29
N ARG A 74 8.43 12.65 -5.55
CA ARG A 74 8.55 14.06 -5.95
C ARG A 74 7.20 14.77 -6.14
N SER A 75 6.12 14.02 -6.22
CA SER A 75 4.76 14.53 -6.42
C SER A 75 3.84 14.12 -5.29
N ASN A 76 2.81 14.94 -5.03
CA ASN A 76 1.70 14.61 -4.16
C ASN A 76 0.39 15.07 -4.86
N PRO A 77 -0.52 14.15 -5.25
CA PRO A 77 -0.44 12.71 -5.03
C PRO A 77 0.69 12.02 -5.81
N ALA A 78 1.13 10.87 -5.30
CA ALA A 78 2.16 10.03 -5.89
C ALA A 78 1.53 8.77 -6.51
N THR A 79 1.88 8.46 -7.76
CA THR A 79 1.44 7.23 -8.42
C THR A 79 2.52 6.14 -8.32
N PHE A 80 2.10 4.95 -7.92
CA PHE A 80 2.91 3.74 -7.85
C PHE A 80 2.30 2.64 -8.72
N VAL A 81 3.15 1.85 -9.37
CA VAL A 81 2.73 0.69 -10.15
C VAL A 81 3.46 -0.52 -9.61
N LEU A 82 2.70 -1.44 -9.03
CA LEU A 82 3.18 -2.62 -8.33
C LEU A 82 2.80 -3.85 -9.14
N ARG A 83 3.80 -4.55 -9.69
CA ARG A 83 3.60 -5.76 -10.48
C ARG A 83 4.86 -6.63 -10.46
N LYS A 84 4.71 -7.90 -10.81
CA LYS A 84 5.82 -8.84 -10.96
C LYS A 84 6.88 -8.30 -11.94
N GLY A 85 8.15 -8.46 -11.58
CA GLY A 85 9.30 -8.03 -12.39
C GLY A 85 9.57 -6.51 -12.42
N ARG A 86 8.72 -5.67 -11.80
CA ARG A 86 8.96 -4.22 -11.71
C ARG A 86 9.57 -3.86 -10.37
N LYS A 87 10.76 -3.22 -10.40
CA LYS A 87 11.37 -2.60 -9.22
C LYS A 87 10.96 -1.13 -9.14
N GLY A 88 10.16 -0.77 -8.15
CA GLY A 88 9.83 0.62 -7.85
C GLY A 88 10.94 1.32 -7.07
N LEU A 89 10.98 2.65 -7.13
CA LEU A 89 11.95 3.45 -6.38
C LEU A 89 11.56 3.68 -4.91
N ASN A 90 10.25 3.73 -4.63
CA ASN A 90 9.70 3.88 -3.29
C ASN A 90 9.27 2.51 -2.76
N PHE A 91 8.36 1.85 -3.48
CA PHE A 91 7.95 0.47 -3.19
C PHE A 91 8.90 -0.54 -3.85
N VAL A 92 9.72 -1.18 -3.03
CA VAL A 92 10.62 -2.27 -3.42
C VAL A 92 9.90 -3.60 -3.19
N PRO A 93 9.89 -4.53 -4.17
CA PRO A 93 9.32 -5.86 -3.96
C PRO A 93 10.17 -6.68 -2.99
N LEU A 94 9.53 -7.30 -1.99
CA LEU A 94 10.18 -8.29 -1.11
C LEU A 94 9.94 -9.72 -1.60
N HIS A 95 8.71 -10.03 -1.99
CA HIS A 95 8.35 -11.25 -2.72
C HIS A 95 7.14 -10.95 -3.61
N VAL A 96 7.07 -11.55 -4.80
CA VAL A 96 5.94 -11.41 -5.72
C VAL A 96 5.80 -12.72 -6.50
N ASP A 97 4.85 -13.55 -6.08
CA ASP A 97 4.55 -14.85 -6.69
C ASP A 97 3.65 -14.67 -7.91
N ASP A 98 2.64 -15.51 -8.08
CA ASP A 98 1.60 -15.32 -9.07
C ASP A 98 0.53 -14.38 -8.53
N LEU A 99 0.17 -13.37 -9.32
CA LEU A 99 -0.82 -12.36 -8.95
C LEU A 99 -2.19 -12.66 -9.54
N SER A 100 -2.32 -13.60 -10.48
CA SER A 100 -3.61 -13.87 -11.12
C SER A 100 -4.63 -14.46 -10.16
N SER A 101 -4.17 -15.09 -9.07
CA SER A 101 -5.03 -15.58 -7.98
C SER A 101 -5.31 -14.54 -6.88
N ALA A 102 -4.75 -13.33 -6.98
CA ALA A 102 -4.95 -12.32 -5.95
C ALA A 102 -6.40 -11.80 -5.97
N ASP A 103 -7.03 -11.81 -4.80
CA ASP A 103 -8.39 -11.29 -4.58
C ASP A 103 -8.41 -9.99 -3.76
N THR A 104 -7.30 -9.67 -3.08
CA THR A 104 -7.21 -8.51 -2.19
C THR A 104 -5.82 -7.88 -2.27
N TYR A 105 -5.78 -6.55 -2.30
CA TYR A 105 -4.60 -5.77 -1.98
C TYR A 105 -4.81 -5.00 -0.68
N GLU A 106 -3.90 -5.15 0.27
CA GLU A 106 -3.88 -4.33 1.48
C GLU A 106 -2.82 -3.25 1.35
N VAL A 107 -3.21 -1.98 1.51
CA VAL A 107 -2.30 -0.83 1.55
C VAL A 107 -2.31 -0.29 2.97
N PHE A 108 -1.19 -0.43 3.68
CA PHE A 108 -1.14 -0.10 5.10
C PHE A 108 0.23 0.45 5.50
N ALA A 109 0.24 1.22 6.58
CA ALA A 109 1.43 1.83 7.15
C ALA A 109 1.67 1.31 8.57
N ARG A 110 2.94 1.15 8.91
CA ARG A 110 3.40 1.01 10.29
C ARG A 110 3.89 2.37 10.78
N ILE A 111 3.45 2.76 11.97
CA ILE A 111 3.74 4.09 12.53
C ILE A 111 4.47 3.99 13.86
N LYS A 112 5.15 5.08 14.22
CA LYS A 112 5.75 5.22 15.56
C LYS A 112 4.65 5.19 16.65
N PRO A 113 4.95 4.66 17.85
CA PRO A 113 4.04 4.75 19.00
C PRO A 113 3.61 6.20 19.29
N GLY A 114 2.36 6.38 19.73
CA GLY A 114 1.80 7.70 20.09
C GLY A 114 1.61 8.69 18.93
N SER A 115 1.91 8.31 17.69
CA SER A 115 1.85 9.21 16.53
C SER A 115 0.52 9.10 15.80
N SER A 116 0.13 10.15 15.07
CA SER A 116 -1.00 10.13 14.14
C SER A 116 -0.49 10.20 12.72
N VAL A 117 -1.17 9.52 11.80
CA VAL A 117 -0.86 9.62 10.37
C VAL A 117 -2.13 9.74 9.56
N GLN A 118 -2.00 10.40 8.41
CA GLN A 118 -3.05 10.56 7.42
C GLN A 118 -2.51 10.35 6.01
N PHE A 119 -3.13 9.45 5.28
CA PHE A 119 -2.96 9.35 3.83
C PHE A 119 -4.27 8.95 3.16
N ARG A 120 -4.36 9.18 1.85
CA ARG A 120 -5.53 8.79 1.06
C ARG A 120 -5.13 7.94 -0.12
N ILE A 121 -5.90 6.89 -0.37
CA ILE A 121 -5.87 6.18 -1.66
C ILE A 121 -6.84 6.94 -2.57
N THR A 122 -6.30 7.84 -3.39
CA THR A 122 -7.11 8.67 -4.30
C THR A 122 -7.53 7.91 -5.54
N ARG A 123 -6.74 6.90 -5.94
CA ARG A 123 -7.09 5.99 -7.03
C ARG A 123 -6.45 4.63 -6.83
N ALA A 124 -7.21 3.57 -7.10
CA ALA A 124 -6.70 2.21 -7.24
C ALA A 124 -7.23 1.62 -8.55
N ALA A 125 -6.34 1.04 -9.36
CA ALA A 125 -6.71 0.37 -10.60
C ALA A 125 -5.92 -0.93 -10.74
N VAL A 126 -6.64 -2.03 -10.92
CA VAL A 126 -6.04 -3.33 -11.22
C VAL A 126 -5.40 -3.27 -12.60
N LEU A 127 -4.20 -3.83 -12.73
CA LEU A 127 -3.58 -4.07 -14.02
C LEU A 127 -4.11 -5.39 -14.55
N THR A 128 -4.80 -5.37 -15.67
CA THR A 128 -5.29 -6.58 -16.35
C THR A 128 -4.64 -6.69 -17.72
N ASN A 129 -4.76 -7.86 -18.36
CA ASN A 129 -4.50 -7.94 -19.80
C ASN A 129 -5.53 -7.04 -20.51
N ALA A 130 -5.08 -6.26 -21.49
CA ALA A 130 -6.00 -5.58 -22.38
C ALA A 130 -6.88 -6.65 -23.04
N VAL A 131 -8.21 -6.53 -22.89
CA VAL A 131 -9.14 -7.29 -23.73
C VAL A 131 -8.81 -6.91 -25.17
N ARG A 132 -8.35 -7.89 -25.94
CA ARG A 132 -8.17 -7.74 -27.39
C ARG A 132 -9.53 -7.76 -28.08
#